data_AF-A0A7X9SUD7-F1
#
_entry.id   AF-A0A7X9SUD7-F1
#
_cell.length_a   1.000
_cell.length_b   1.000
_cell.length_c   1.000
_cell.angle_alpha   90.00
_cell.angle_beta   90.00
_cell.angle_gamma   90.00
#
_symmetry.space_group_name_H-M   'P 1'
#
loop_
_entity.id
_entity.type
_entity.pdbx_description
1 polymer ?
#
loop_
_entity_poly.entity_id
_entity_poly.type
_entity_poly.pdbx_seq_one_letter_code
_entity_poly.pdbx_strand_id
1 'polypeptide(L)'
;MPTTEALTNASVTTAFSILGAIALHFIYESIKTRWPDAYTSVTTGLEEQVRSSPVRSLLIFRAAPVFIIVSFNTTLSDRYGGSAIITGIAICSLHLALTNIRAALAVARPPRRYNGTLLLFHHAAAFITVIISSALAIYCTKWTDPFIPPTKDLLIATWAGLFASLFATATRTLMARKKLSDGAVIEQLVDDIGEDAWSYVSNFKATDPREIRIVKAIILAECQQRPRWFRRMERIKGYLWKQGTYGVAQVAADEPITDRESIDRLITRLEEYVDRDSAFGEDFLELTSSFLLEHNPDREHMHRIQSFYDTLSHFENTGYYLR
;
A
#
# COMPACT_ATOMS: atom_id res chain seq x y z
N MET A 1 12.38 34.75 -45.52
CA MET A 1 12.45 34.59 -44.05
C MET A 1 11.06 34.24 -43.56
N PRO A 2 10.88 33.21 -42.72
CA PRO A 2 9.57 32.93 -42.13
C PRO A 2 9.12 34.14 -41.30
N THR A 3 7.84 34.48 -41.39
CA THR A 3 7.24 35.53 -40.55
C THR A 3 7.27 35.10 -39.08
N THR A 4 7.32 36.05 -38.15
CA THR A 4 7.33 35.78 -36.71
C THR A 4 6.14 34.93 -36.25
N GLU A 5 4.98 35.08 -36.90
CA GLU A 5 3.81 34.23 -36.69
C GLU A 5 4.04 32.77 -37.10
N ALA A 6 4.67 32.52 -38.26
CA ALA A 6 4.95 31.16 -38.71
C ALA A 6 5.91 30.42 -37.76
N LEU A 7 6.91 31.13 -37.22
CA LEU A 7 7.81 30.59 -36.20
C LEU A 7 7.08 30.29 -34.88
N THR A 8 6.16 31.15 -34.48
CA THR A 8 5.36 30.97 -33.26
C THR A 8 4.44 29.75 -33.41
N ASN A 9 3.73 29.62 -34.53
CA ASN A 9 2.84 28.49 -34.80
C ASN A 9 3.60 27.16 -34.84
N ALA A 10 4.77 27.14 -35.50
CA ALA A 10 5.63 25.97 -35.54
C ALA A 10 6.14 25.56 -34.14
N SER A 11 6.50 26.55 -33.31
CA SER A 11 6.96 26.28 -31.94
C SER A 11 5.85 25.69 -31.05
N VAL A 12 4.62 26.21 -31.16
CA VAL A 12 3.45 25.72 -30.42
C VAL A 12 3.12 24.28 -30.81
N THR A 13 3.04 24.01 -32.11
CA THR A 13 2.81 22.65 -32.63
C THR A 13 3.88 21.68 -32.15
N THR A 14 5.15 22.07 -32.24
CA THR A 14 6.27 21.21 -31.80
C THR A 14 6.19 20.92 -30.30
N ALA A 15 5.89 21.93 -29.48
CA ALA A 15 5.78 21.77 -28.03
C ALA A 15 4.67 20.77 -27.65
N PHE A 16 3.45 20.95 -28.18
CA PHE A 16 2.33 20.04 -27.89
C PHE A 16 2.54 18.64 -28.47
N SER A 17 3.23 18.51 -29.60
CA SER A 17 3.60 17.19 -30.13
C SER A 17 4.54 16.43 -29.21
N ILE A 18 5.58 17.10 -28.70
CA ILE A 18 6.54 16.49 -27.78
C ILE A 18 5.85 16.12 -26.46
N LEU A 19 5.07 17.04 -25.88
CA LEU A 19 4.34 16.81 -24.64
C LEU A 19 3.36 15.64 -24.76
N GLY A 20 2.58 15.59 -25.85
CA GLY A 20 1.66 14.49 -26.11
C GLY A 20 2.35 13.13 -26.25
N ALA A 21 3.47 13.07 -26.96
CA ALA A 21 4.23 11.84 -27.11
C ALA A 21 4.87 11.38 -25.79
N ILE A 22 5.40 12.31 -24.97
CA ILE A 22 5.92 12.03 -23.64
C ILE A 22 4.81 11.50 -22.73
N ALA A 23 3.64 12.15 -22.72
CA ALA A 23 2.50 11.71 -21.92
C ALA A 23 2.06 10.29 -22.31
N LEU A 24 1.96 9.99 -23.61
CA LEU A 24 1.68 8.63 -24.08
C LEU A 24 2.76 7.64 -23.64
N HIS A 25 4.03 8.00 -23.73
CA HIS A 25 5.11 7.12 -23.29
C HIS A 25 4.98 6.77 -21.81
N PHE A 26 4.74 7.75 -20.93
CA PHE A 26 4.55 7.52 -19.49
C PHE A 26 3.31 6.69 -19.19
N ILE A 27 2.18 6.93 -19.87
CA ILE A 27 0.96 6.14 -19.68
C ILE A 27 1.22 4.67 -20.04
N TYR A 28 1.84 4.41 -21.19
CA TYR A 28 2.11 3.05 -21.64
C TYR A 28 3.16 2.34 -20.78
N GLU A 29 4.22 3.02 -20.34
CA GLU A 29 5.18 2.43 -19.40
C GLU A 29 4.53 2.13 -18.04
N SER A 30 3.68 3.03 -17.52
CA SER A 30 2.97 2.79 -16.24
C SER A 30 2.03 1.58 -16.31
N ILE A 31 1.32 1.42 -17.43
CA ILE A 31 0.49 0.23 -17.69
C ILE A 31 1.40 -1.00 -17.79
N LYS A 32 2.50 -0.92 -18.54
CA LYS A 32 3.44 -2.04 -18.72
C LYS A 32 4.17 -2.46 -17.45
N THR A 33 4.40 -1.58 -16.48
CA THR A 33 5.08 -1.93 -15.21
C THR A 33 4.16 -2.60 -14.19
N ARG A 34 2.85 -2.31 -14.20
CA ARG A 34 1.89 -2.88 -13.25
C ARG A 34 1.24 -4.18 -13.73
N TRP A 35 1.19 -4.38 -15.04
CA TRP A 35 0.57 -5.54 -15.66
C TRP A 35 1.36 -6.86 -15.65
N PRO A 36 2.71 -6.92 -15.59
CA PRO A 36 3.44 -8.17 -15.48
C PRO A 36 3.04 -8.94 -14.21
N ASP A 37 2.84 -8.21 -13.12
CA ASP A 37 2.39 -8.76 -11.83
C ASP A 37 0.93 -9.24 -11.91
N ALA A 38 0.05 -8.50 -12.60
CA ALA A 38 -1.35 -8.88 -12.83
C ALA A 38 -1.53 -10.19 -13.61
N TYR A 39 -0.56 -10.57 -14.46
CA TYR A 39 -0.57 -11.87 -15.13
C TYR A 39 -0.20 -13.04 -14.20
N THR A 40 0.50 -12.74 -13.10
CA THR A 40 0.99 -13.76 -12.15
C THR A 40 0.15 -13.86 -10.88
N SER A 41 -0.58 -12.81 -10.50
CA SER A 41 -1.47 -12.79 -9.35
C SER A 41 -2.89 -12.39 -9.76
N VAL A 42 -3.77 -13.37 -10.00
CA VAL A 42 -5.20 -13.14 -10.24
C VAL A 42 -5.85 -12.79 -8.91
N THR A 43 -5.89 -11.51 -8.57
CA THR A 43 -6.47 -11.05 -7.31
C THR A 43 -7.72 -10.19 -7.51
N THR A 44 -7.98 -9.70 -8.74
CA THR A 44 -9.18 -8.90 -9.01
C THR A 44 -9.96 -9.38 -10.24
N GLY A 45 -11.30 -9.47 -10.12
CA GLY A 45 -12.19 -9.92 -11.22
C GLY A 45 -12.17 -9.05 -12.48
N LEU A 46 -11.58 -7.85 -12.41
CA LEU A 46 -11.34 -6.98 -13.56
C LEU A 46 -10.26 -7.55 -14.50
N GLU A 47 -9.26 -8.26 -13.95
CA GLU A 47 -8.13 -8.84 -14.70
C GLU A 47 -8.56 -10.07 -15.53
N GLU A 48 -9.48 -10.88 -15.00
CA GLU A 48 -10.09 -12.03 -15.70
C GLU A 48 -10.95 -11.58 -16.90
N GLN A 49 -11.68 -10.46 -16.77
CA GLN A 49 -12.50 -9.90 -17.85
C GLN A 49 -11.69 -9.27 -18.99
N VAL A 50 -10.46 -8.80 -18.73
CA VAL A 50 -9.59 -8.27 -19.79
C VAL A 50 -8.90 -9.40 -20.57
N ARG A 51 -8.59 -10.53 -19.92
CA ARG A 51 -8.06 -11.72 -20.60
C ARG A 51 -9.10 -12.36 -21.54
N SER A 52 -10.39 -12.28 -21.22
CA SER A 52 -11.46 -12.95 -21.97
C SER A 52 -11.85 -12.25 -23.29
N SER A 53 -11.44 -11.00 -23.53
CA SER A 53 -11.77 -10.28 -24.77
C SER A 53 -10.57 -9.51 -25.34
N PRO A 54 -9.84 -10.07 -26.34
CA PRO A 54 -8.70 -9.41 -26.98
C PRO A 54 -9.09 -8.08 -27.65
N VAL A 55 -10.35 -7.93 -28.08
CA VAL A 55 -10.88 -6.69 -28.68
C VAL A 55 -11.00 -5.58 -27.63
N ARG A 56 -11.52 -5.87 -26.44
CA ARG A 56 -11.61 -4.88 -25.35
C ARG A 56 -10.23 -4.44 -24.89
N SER A 57 -9.28 -5.37 -24.82
CA SER A 57 -7.89 -5.06 -24.51
C SER A 57 -7.29 -4.06 -25.53
N LEU A 58 -7.51 -4.30 -26.82
CA LEU A 58 -7.04 -3.42 -27.90
C LEU A 58 -7.68 -2.03 -27.84
N LEU A 59 -9.00 -1.95 -27.63
CA LEU A 59 -9.72 -0.69 -27.60
C LEU A 59 -9.42 0.14 -26.35
N ILE A 60 -9.52 -0.45 -25.17
CA ILE A 60 -9.39 0.28 -23.90
C ILE A 60 -7.95 0.68 -23.63
N PHE A 61 -6.99 -0.21 -23.88
CA PHE A 61 -5.60 0.04 -23.48
C PHE A 61 -4.70 0.56 -24.60
N ARG A 62 -5.15 0.50 -25.86
CA ARG A 62 -4.38 1.05 -26.98
C ARG A 62 -5.10 2.17 -27.73
N ALA A 63 -6.40 2.04 -27.98
CA ALA A 63 -7.13 3.10 -28.66
C ALA A 63 -7.39 4.29 -27.73
N ALA A 64 -7.95 4.06 -26.53
CA ALA A 64 -8.41 5.14 -25.67
C ALA A 64 -7.30 6.11 -25.21
N PRO A 65 -6.11 5.66 -24.75
CA PRO A 65 -5.06 6.59 -24.34
C PRO A 65 -4.58 7.47 -25.49
N VAL A 66 -4.41 6.89 -26.68
CA VAL A 66 -4.05 7.63 -27.90
C VAL A 66 -5.12 8.65 -28.24
N PHE A 67 -6.39 8.23 -28.22
CA PHE A 67 -7.50 9.13 -28.54
C PHE A 67 -7.53 10.33 -27.59
N ILE A 68 -7.44 10.07 -26.27
CA ILE A 68 -7.51 11.11 -25.23
C ILE A 68 -6.32 12.07 -25.38
N ILE A 69 -5.09 11.56 -25.45
CA ILE A 69 -3.91 12.41 -25.49
C ILE A 69 -3.80 13.19 -26.81
N VAL A 70 -4.09 12.55 -27.94
CA VAL A 70 -4.10 13.24 -29.23
C VAL A 70 -5.18 14.32 -29.22
N SER A 71 -6.43 14.01 -28.86
CA SER A 71 -7.52 15.00 -28.82
C SER A 71 -7.20 16.18 -27.92
N PHE A 72 -6.61 15.91 -26.75
CA PHE A 72 -6.18 16.93 -25.80
C PHE A 72 -5.14 17.87 -26.41
N ASN A 73 -4.08 17.32 -26.99
CA ASN A 73 -2.96 18.12 -27.52
C ASN A 73 -3.30 18.80 -28.86
N THR A 74 -4.10 18.17 -29.73
CA THR A 74 -4.53 18.80 -30.99
C THR A 74 -5.43 20.01 -30.72
N THR A 75 -6.35 19.89 -29.77
CA THR A 75 -7.22 21.01 -29.36
C THR A 75 -6.40 22.14 -28.72
N LEU A 76 -5.49 21.83 -27.80
CA LEU A 76 -4.64 22.86 -27.20
C LEU A 76 -3.74 23.52 -28.25
N SER A 77 -3.15 22.74 -29.17
CA SER A 77 -2.37 23.33 -30.25
C SER A 77 -3.20 24.28 -31.11
N ASP A 78 -4.44 23.92 -31.44
CA ASP A 78 -5.34 24.76 -32.26
C ASP A 78 -5.68 26.07 -31.53
N ARG A 79 -6.01 26.00 -30.23
CA ARG A 79 -6.29 27.17 -29.37
C ARG A 79 -5.15 28.18 -29.29
N TYR A 80 -3.91 27.71 -29.41
CA TYR A 80 -2.70 28.52 -29.31
C TYR A 80 -2.07 28.88 -30.67
N GLY A 81 -2.82 28.72 -31.77
CA GLY A 81 -2.39 29.12 -33.12
C GLY A 81 -1.50 28.11 -33.84
N GLY A 82 -1.25 26.93 -33.25
CA GLY A 82 -0.58 25.83 -33.93
C GLY A 82 -1.53 25.03 -34.84
N SER A 83 -0.98 24.07 -35.58
CA SER A 83 -1.78 23.16 -36.41
C SER A 83 -2.18 21.88 -35.66
N ALA A 84 -3.48 21.68 -35.46
CA ALA A 84 -4.03 20.44 -34.90
C ALA A 84 -3.60 19.19 -35.70
N ILE A 85 -3.64 19.27 -37.04
CA ILE A 85 -3.31 18.14 -37.93
C ILE A 85 -1.84 17.75 -37.79
N ILE A 86 -0.92 18.73 -37.90
CA ILE A 86 0.52 18.47 -37.76
C ILE A 86 0.81 17.94 -36.35
N THR A 87 0.17 18.50 -35.33
CA THR A 87 0.35 18.08 -33.94
C THR A 87 -0.02 16.61 -33.76
N GLY A 88 -1.20 16.19 -34.23
CA GLY A 88 -1.67 14.82 -34.09
C GLY A 88 -0.84 13.82 -34.90
N ILE A 89 -0.48 14.17 -36.13
CA ILE A 89 0.41 13.33 -36.97
C ILE A 89 1.76 13.15 -36.27
N ALA A 90 2.37 14.23 -35.76
CA ALA A 90 3.66 14.17 -35.10
C ALA A 90 3.62 13.34 -33.79
N ILE A 91 2.57 13.46 -32.97
CA ILE A 91 2.37 12.61 -31.78
C ILE A 91 2.30 11.14 -32.18
N CYS A 92 1.46 10.82 -33.19
CA CYS A 92 1.28 9.47 -33.67
C CYS A 92 2.59 8.88 -34.20
N SER A 93 3.30 9.61 -35.07
CA SER A 93 4.59 9.19 -35.63
C SER A 93 5.64 8.96 -34.54
N LEU A 94 5.76 9.88 -33.57
CA LEU A 94 6.72 9.74 -32.49
C LEU A 94 6.39 8.57 -31.57
N HIS A 95 5.10 8.39 -31.23
CA HIS A 95 4.65 7.25 -30.42
C HIS A 95 4.90 5.92 -31.13
N LEU A 96 4.55 5.81 -32.41
CA LEU A 96 4.79 4.60 -33.22
C LEU A 96 6.30 4.31 -33.36
N ALA A 97 7.14 5.34 -33.52
CA ALA A 97 8.58 5.19 -33.58
C ALA A 97 9.14 4.63 -32.26
N LEU A 98 8.70 5.16 -31.12
CA LEU A 98 9.16 4.72 -29.79
C LEU A 98 8.70 3.31 -29.42
N THR A 99 7.51 2.90 -29.88
CA THR A 99 6.88 1.63 -29.49
C THR A 99 7.15 0.48 -30.47
N ASN A 100 6.99 0.71 -31.77
CA ASN A 100 7.01 -0.36 -32.77
C ASN A 100 8.40 -0.64 -33.35
N ILE A 101 9.30 0.35 -33.46
CA ILE A 101 10.66 0.09 -33.98
C ILE A 101 11.41 -0.84 -33.03
N ARG A 102 11.30 -0.61 -31.71
CA ARG A 102 11.91 -1.49 -30.70
C ARG A 102 11.33 -2.90 -30.73
N ALA A 103 10.01 -3.03 -30.89
CA ALA A 103 9.33 -4.32 -30.97
C ALA A 103 9.67 -5.10 -32.25
N ALA A 104 9.70 -4.42 -33.41
CA ALA A 104 10.08 -5.02 -34.70
C ALA A 104 11.54 -5.50 -34.69
N LEU A 105 12.46 -4.71 -34.13
CA LEU A 105 13.87 -5.10 -33.98
C LEU A 105 14.04 -6.29 -33.02
N ALA A 106 13.21 -6.40 -31.98
CA ALA A 106 13.24 -7.53 -31.04
C ALA A 106 12.73 -8.84 -31.67
N VAL A 107 11.72 -8.77 -32.55
CA VAL A 107 11.19 -9.95 -33.28
C VAL A 107 12.14 -10.41 -34.39
N ALA A 108 12.94 -9.49 -34.95
CA ALA A 108 13.92 -9.80 -35.99
C ALA A 108 15.17 -10.52 -35.47
N ARG A 109 15.45 -10.48 -34.15
CA ARG A 109 16.63 -11.13 -33.56
C ARG A 109 16.34 -12.63 -33.26
N PRO A 110 17.24 -13.55 -33.64
CA PRO A 110 17.14 -14.96 -33.24
C PRO A 110 17.34 -15.15 -31.72
N PRO A 111 16.76 -16.19 -31.11
CA PRO A 111 15.93 -17.24 -31.71
C PRO A 111 14.47 -16.81 -31.90
N ARG A 112 13.90 -17.13 -33.06
CA ARG A 112 12.49 -16.84 -33.38
C ARG A 112 11.58 -17.68 -32.47
N ARG A 113 10.70 -17.03 -31.72
CA ARG A 113 9.70 -17.70 -30.88
C ARG A 113 8.68 -18.45 -31.76
N TYR A 114 8.23 -19.62 -31.30
CA TYR A 114 7.29 -20.52 -31.99
C TYR A 114 5.98 -19.86 -32.48
N ASN A 115 5.56 -18.73 -31.87
CA ASN A 115 4.33 -17.99 -32.21
C ASN A 115 4.58 -16.64 -32.94
N GLY A 116 5.69 -16.50 -33.67
CA GLY A 116 6.10 -15.24 -34.31
C GLY A 116 5.04 -14.60 -35.22
N THR A 117 4.27 -15.40 -35.97
CA THR A 117 3.24 -14.90 -36.90
C THR A 117 2.04 -14.30 -36.17
N LEU A 118 1.54 -14.95 -35.11
CA LEU A 118 0.44 -14.42 -34.31
C LEU A 118 0.86 -13.13 -33.60
N LEU A 119 2.10 -13.07 -33.11
CA LEU A 119 2.68 -11.88 -32.52
C LEU A 119 2.78 -10.73 -33.53
N LEU A 120 3.16 -11.03 -34.79
CA LEU A 120 3.18 -10.06 -35.87
C LEU A 120 1.79 -9.49 -36.17
N PHE A 121 0.77 -10.34 -36.25
CA PHE A 121 -0.63 -9.90 -36.42
C PHE A 121 -1.09 -8.99 -35.28
N HIS A 122 -0.73 -9.32 -34.03
CA HIS A 122 -1.06 -8.48 -32.87
C HIS A 122 -0.39 -7.11 -32.93
N HIS A 123 0.88 -7.04 -33.36
CA HIS A 123 1.58 -5.77 -33.55
C HIS A 123 0.99 -4.96 -34.72
N ALA A 124 0.64 -5.61 -35.82
CA ALA A 124 -0.03 -4.96 -36.95
C ALA A 124 -1.41 -4.41 -36.54
N ALA A 125 -2.21 -5.18 -35.81
CA ALA A 125 -3.49 -4.72 -35.26
C ALA A 125 -3.29 -3.54 -34.30
N ALA A 126 -2.29 -3.59 -33.42
CA ALA A 126 -1.94 -2.48 -32.54
C ALA A 126 -1.63 -1.19 -33.32
N PHE A 127 -0.78 -1.33 -34.35
CA PHE A 127 -0.34 -0.25 -35.20
C PHE A 127 -1.52 0.44 -35.89
N ILE A 128 -2.41 -0.36 -36.49
CA ILE A 128 -3.62 0.14 -37.15
C ILE A 128 -4.54 0.83 -36.14
N THR A 129 -4.75 0.26 -34.95
CA THR A 129 -5.59 0.88 -33.91
C THR A 129 -5.06 2.24 -33.46
N VAL A 130 -3.75 2.39 -33.28
CA VAL A 130 -3.13 3.67 -32.93
C VAL A 130 -3.37 4.71 -34.02
N ILE A 131 -3.20 4.33 -35.29
CA ILE A 131 -3.44 5.23 -36.43
C ILE A 131 -4.90 5.66 -36.50
N ILE A 132 -5.84 4.71 -36.45
CA ILE A 132 -7.27 5.00 -36.51
C ILE A 132 -7.68 5.89 -35.33
N SER A 133 -7.21 5.57 -34.13
CA SER A 133 -7.51 6.35 -32.93
C SER A 133 -6.98 7.79 -33.03
N SER A 134 -5.74 7.97 -33.50
CA SER A 134 -5.16 9.29 -33.72
C SER A 134 -5.90 10.06 -34.82
N ALA A 135 -6.29 9.40 -35.91
CA ALA A 135 -7.04 10.04 -36.99
C ALA A 135 -8.42 10.49 -36.52
N LEU A 136 -9.10 9.65 -35.73
CA LEU A 136 -10.40 9.97 -35.13
C LEU A 136 -10.28 11.15 -34.15
N ALA A 137 -9.24 11.18 -33.32
CA ALA A 137 -8.96 12.29 -32.42
C ALA A 137 -8.75 13.62 -33.16
N ILE A 138 -7.95 13.61 -34.24
CA ILE A 138 -7.74 14.79 -35.09
C ILE A 138 -9.07 15.26 -35.68
N TYR A 139 -9.86 14.34 -36.23
CA TYR A 139 -11.18 14.64 -36.81
C TYR A 139 -12.15 15.24 -35.78
N CYS A 140 -12.13 14.73 -34.55
CA CYS A 140 -13.00 15.16 -33.46
C CYS A 140 -12.51 16.41 -32.71
N THR A 141 -11.37 17.02 -33.08
CA THR A 141 -10.75 18.16 -32.34
C THR A 141 -11.76 19.26 -31.97
N LYS A 142 -12.61 19.70 -32.91
CA LYS A 142 -13.62 20.73 -32.66
C LYS A 142 -14.73 20.29 -31.70
N TRP A 143 -15.07 19.01 -31.72
CA TRP A 143 -16.09 18.43 -30.84
C TRP A 143 -15.54 18.20 -29.43
N THR A 144 -14.25 17.92 -29.30
CA THR A 144 -13.58 17.73 -28.01
C THR A 144 -13.25 19.03 -27.30
N ASP A 145 -13.26 20.16 -28.02
CA ASP A 145 -12.93 21.48 -27.48
C ASP A 145 -13.67 21.83 -26.17
N PRO A 146 -15.01 21.70 -26.06
CA PRO A 146 -15.72 22.06 -24.83
C PRO A 146 -15.33 21.22 -23.59
N PHE A 147 -14.78 20.02 -23.80
CA PHE A 147 -14.39 19.11 -22.72
C PHE A 147 -12.96 19.36 -22.23
N ILE A 148 -12.16 20.10 -22.98
CA ILE A 148 -10.77 20.37 -22.65
C ILE A 148 -10.72 21.69 -21.87
N PRO A 149 -10.33 21.67 -20.59
CA PRO A 149 -10.36 22.85 -19.75
C PRO A 149 -9.39 23.93 -20.26
N PRO A 150 -9.64 25.20 -19.93
CA PRO A 150 -8.72 26.29 -20.24
C PRO A 150 -7.39 26.12 -19.49
N THR A 151 -6.34 26.77 -19.96
CA THR A 151 -4.98 26.58 -19.40
C THR A 151 -4.84 26.99 -17.95
N LYS A 152 -5.59 28.00 -17.50
CA LYS A 152 -5.63 28.36 -16.08
C LYS A 152 -6.07 27.17 -15.22
N ASP A 153 -7.12 26.48 -15.64
CA ASP A 153 -7.67 25.34 -14.91
C ASP A 153 -6.75 24.12 -15.03
N LEU A 154 -6.07 23.95 -16.17
CA LEU A 154 -5.02 22.94 -16.32
C LEU A 154 -3.86 23.16 -15.37
N LEU A 155 -3.40 24.40 -15.20
CA LEU A 155 -2.33 24.74 -14.26
C LEU A 155 -2.78 24.47 -12.83
N ILE A 156 -4.00 24.85 -12.46
CA ILE A 156 -4.59 24.56 -11.14
C ILE A 156 -4.64 23.05 -10.90
N ALA A 157 -5.16 22.27 -11.86
CA ALA A 157 -5.27 20.82 -11.75
C ALA A 157 -3.89 20.14 -11.66
N THR A 158 -2.91 20.62 -12.41
CA THR A 158 -1.53 20.11 -12.38
C THR A 158 -0.89 20.36 -11.02
N TRP A 159 -1.00 21.58 -10.48
CA TRP A 159 -0.52 21.92 -9.14
C TRP A 159 -1.23 21.12 -8.06
N ALA A 160 -2.56 20.99 -8.12
CA ALA A 160 -3.33 20.20 -7.19
C ALA A 160 -2.91 18.73 -7.21
N GLY A 161 -2.72 18.14 -8.39
CA GLY A 161 -2.22 16.77 -8.55
C GLY A 161 -0.82 16.58 -7.99
N LEU A 162 0.10 17.53 -8.21
CA LEU A 162 1.45 17.50 -7.65
C LEU A 162 1.43 17.55 -6.11
N PHE A 163 0.67 18.47 -5.52
CA PHE A 163 0.53 18.56 -4.06
C PHE A 163 -0.15 17.34 -3.47
N ALA A 164 -1.22 16.84 -4.10
CA ALA A 164 -1.90 15.63 -3.66
C ALA A 164 -0.97 14.41 -3.71
N SER A 165 -0.17 14.26 -4.77
CA SER A 165 0.81 13.17 -4.87
C SER A 165 1.93 13.30 -3.84
N LEU A 166 2.45 14.52 -3.62
CA LEU A 166 3.49 14.75 -2.62
C LEU A 166 2.96 14.46 -1.22
N PHE A 167 1.77 14.95 -0.90
CA PHE A 167 1.10 14.67 0.36
C PHE A 167 0.90 13.17 0.53
N ALA A 168 0.26 12.49 -0.43
CA ALA A 168 0.03 11.05 -0.36
C ALA A 168 1.33 10.24 -0.16
N THR A 169 2.41 10.59 -0.86
CA THR A 169 3.72 9.95 -0.67
C THR A 169 4.29 10.25 0.72
N ALA A 170 4.23 11.50 1.18
CA ALA A 170 4.70 11.86 2.52
C ALA A 170 3.92 11.13 3.62
N THR A 171 2.59 11.10 3.54
CA THR A 171 1.74 10.38 4.49
C THR A 171 2.04 8.89 4.45
N ARG A 172 2.22 8.31 3.25
CA ARG A 172 2.61 6.90 3.12
C ARG A 172 3.95 6.60 3.77
N THR A 173 4.95 7.47 3.60
CA THR A 173 6.27 7.28 4.22
C THR A 173 6.21 7.47 5.73
N LEU A 174 5.44 8.44 6.23
CA LEU A 174 5.26 8.66 7.67
C LEU A 174 4.45 7.55 8.35
N MET A 175 3.45 7.02 7.66
CA MET A 175 2.59 5.93 8.17
C MET A 175 3.16 4.54 7.89
N ALA A 176 4.19 4.41 7.06
CA ALA A 176 4.86 3.14 6.85
C ALA A 176 5.51 2.71 8.16
N ARG A 177 4.89 1.75 8.86
CA ARG A 177 5.49 1.10 10.03
C ARG A 177 6.87 0.58 9.62
N LYS A 178 7.91 1.10 10.29
CA LYS A 178 9.24 0.51 10.22
C LYS A 178 9.09 -0.93 10.71
N LYS A 179 9.45 -1.92 9.88
CA LYS A 179 9.58 -3.31 10.35
C LYS A 179 10.76 -3.33 11.33
N LEU A 180 10.46 -3.12 12.61
CA LEU A 180 11.40 -3.38 13.68
C LEU A 180 11.61 -4.90 13.74
N SER A 181 12.83 -5.33 14.04
CA SER A 181 13.08 -6.72 14.41
C SER A 181 12.29 -7.06 15.68
N ASP A 182 11.88 -8.32 15.85
CA ASP A 182 11.01 -8.73 16.97
C ASP A 182 11.59 -8.33 18.34
N GLY A 183 12.92 -8.38 18.51
CA GLY A 183 13.59 -7.88 19.72
C GLY A 183 13.47 -6.36 19.94
N ALA A 184 13.56 -5.55 18.88
CA ALA A 184 13.42 -4.09 18.99
C ALA A 184 11.97 -3.66 19.24
N VAL A 185 10.99 -4.47 18.80
CA VAL A 185 9.58 -4.29 19.18
C VAL A 185 9.39 -4.54 20.67
N ILE A 186 9.99 -5.61 21.21
CA ILE A 186 9.89 -5.92 22.64
C ILE A 186 10.57 -4.85 23.48
N GLU A 187 11.78 -4.41 23.14
CA GLU A 187 12.46 -3.31 23.85
C GLU A 187 11.59 -2.04 23.90
N GLN A 188 11.00 -1.65 22.76
CA GLN A 188 10.10 -0.49 22.72
C GLN A 188 8.84 -0.68 23.58
N LEU A 189 8.29 -1.90 23.63
CA LEU A 189 7.12 -2.20 24.46
C LEU A 189 7.48 -2.26 25.94
N VAL A 190 8.66 -2.76 26.31
CA VAL A 190 9.18 -2.73 27.68
C VAL A 190 9.38 -1.29 28.14
N ASP A 191 9.94 -0.43 27.30
CA ASP A 191 10.01 1.01 27.55
C ASP A 191 8.62 1.61 27.79
N ASP A 192 7.62 1.23 26.99
CA ASP A 192 6.22 1.67 27.10
C ASP A 192 5.46 1.05 28.30
N ILE A 193 5.91 -0.07 28.84
CA ILE A 193 5.42 -0.64 30.10
C ILE A 193 6.04 0.17 31.25
N GLY A 194 7.36 0.35 31.22
CA GLY A 194 8.15 1.03 32.24
C GLY A 194 8.95 0.06 33.08
N GLU A 195 10.18 0.45 33.39
CA GLU A 195 11.17 -0.37 34.10
C GLU A 195 10.63 -0.92 35.44
N ASP A 196 9.88 -0.11 36.19
CA ASP A 196 9.33 -0.51 37.49
C ASP A 196 8.34 -1.69 37.39
N ALA A 197 7.45 -1.66 36.40
CA ALA A 197 6.42 -2.69 36.21
C ALA A 197 7.03 -3.95 35.58
N TRP A 198 7.94 -3.77 34.61
CA TRP A 198 8.62 -4.89 33.97
C TRP A 198 9.56 -5.64 34.94
N SER A 199 10.30 -4.90 35.77
CA SER A 199 11.16 -5.47 36.81
C SER A 199 10.33 -6.17 37.88
N TYR A 200 9.15 -5.67 38.20
CA TYR A 200 8.25 -6.30 39.18
C TYR A 200 7.80 -7.69 38.71
N VAL A 201 7.31 -7.81 37.47
CA VAL A 201 6.93 -9.11 36.87
C VAL A 201 8.15 -10.04 36.77
N SER A 202 9.30 -9.50 36.36
CA SER A 202 10.51 -10.29 36.14
C SER A 202 11.12 -10.86 37.42
N ASN A 203 10.91 -10.19 38.57
CA ASN A 203 11.41 -10.62 39.87
C ASN A 203 10.35 -11.40 40.68
N PHE A 204 9.17 -11.63 40.12
CA PHE A 204 8.14 -12.41 40.79
C PHE A 204 8.57 -13.88 40.89
N LYS A 205 8.45 -14.46 42.10
CA LYS A 205 8.81 -15.86 42.35
C LYS A 205 7.62 -16.76 42.01
N ALA A 206 7.54 -17.16 40.74
CA ALA A 206 6.59 -18.19 40.33
C ALA A 206 7.11 -19.61 40.67
N THR A 207 6.17 -20.54 40.77
CA THR A 207 6.46 -21.97 40.92
C THR A 207 6.99 -22.56 39.61
N ASP A 208 6.50 -22.05 38.47
CA ASP A 208 6.94 -22.44 37.13
C ASP A 208 7.38 -21.21 36.30
N PRO A 209 8.60 -21.19 35.70
CA PRO A 209 9.04 -20.13 34.79
C PRO A 209 8.08 -19.84 33.62
N ARG A 210 7.30 -20.84 33.18
CA ARG A 210 6.30 -20.71 32.10
C ARG A 210 5.16 -19.74 32.48
N GLU A 211 4.80 -19.65 33.77
CA GLU A 211 3.77 -18.74 34.28
C GLU A 211 4.19 -17.27 34.14
N ILE A 212 5.44 -16.95 34.47
CA ILE A 212 5.97 -15.60 34.28
C ILE A 212 6.04 -15.23 32.81
N ARG A 213 6.40 -16.19 31.95
CA ARG A 213 6.51 -15.94 30.51
C ARG A 213 5.15 -15.61 29.89
N ILE A 214 4.07 -16.31 30.26
CA ILE A 214 2.73 -16.00 29.74
C ILE A 214 2.23 -14.66 30.28
N VAL A 215 2.48 -14.32 31.54
CA VAL A 215 2.15 -13.01 32.11
C VAL A 215 2.86 -11.87 31.36
N LYS A 216 4.16 -12.05 31.06
CA LYS A 216 4.92 -11.10 30.23
C LYS A 216 4.33 -10.98 28.83
N ALA A 217 3.95 -12.09 28.20
CA ALA A 217 3.36 -12.09 26.87
C ALA A 217 2.00 -11.37 26.81
N ILE A 218 1.15 -11.58 27.82
CA ILE A 218 -0.14 -10.87 27.97
C ILE A 218 0.12 -9.36 28.09
N ILE A 219 1.03 -8.95 29.00
CA ILE A 219 1.38 -7.56 29.23
C ILE A 219 1.95 -6.87 27.97
N LEU A 220 2.82 -7.55 27.22
CA LEU A 220 3.35 -7.03 25.95
C LEU A 220 2.25 -6.87 24.90
N ALA A 221 1.35 -7.84 24.78
CA ALA A 221 0.25 -7.80 23.83
C ALA A 221 -0.77 -6.69 24.17
N GLU A 222 -1.06 -6.47 25.45
CA GLU A 222 -1.92 -5.39 25.93
C GLU A 222 -1.26 -4.01 25.70
N CYS A 223 0.03 -3.90 26.01
CA CYS A 223 0.79 -2.68 25.77
C CYS A 223 0.86 -2.32 24.27
N GLN A 224 1.01 -3.32 23.40
CA GLN A 224 1.05 -3.12 21.95
C GLN A 224 -0.26 -2.59 21.39
N GLN A 225 -1.41 -3.02 21.95
CA GLN A 225 -2.72 -2.52 21.54
C GLN A 225 -3.05 -1.13 22.12
N ARG A 226 -2.53 -0.81 23.31
CA ARG A 226 -2.85 0.45 24.01
C ARG A 226 -1.57 1.17 24.45
N PRO A 227 -1.00 2.01 23.58
CA PRO A 227 0.21 2.78 23.89
C PRO A 227 0.00 3.72 25.09
N ARG A 228 1.08 4.12 25.75
CA ARG A 228 1.06 4.95 26.99
C ARG A 228 0.17 6.19 26.93
N TRP A 229 0.10 6.87 25.78
CA TRP A 229 -0.73 8.06 25.61
C TRP A 229 -2.23 7.75 25.72
N PHE A 230 -2.66 6.57 25.23
CA PHE A 230 -4.02 6.09 25.35
C PHE A 230 -4.37 5.75 26.80
N ARG A 231 -3.47 5.06 27.51
CA ARG A 231 -3.58 4.79 28.96
C ARG A 231 -3.64 6.07 29.82
N ARG A 232 -2.93 7.13 29.41
CA ARG A 232 -3.02 8.46 30.06
C ARG A 232 -4.38 9.12 29.83
N MET A 233 -4.96 9.01 28.63
CA MET A 233 -6.31 9.51 28.36
C MET A 233 -7.38 8.73 29.14
N GLU A 234 -7.26 7.40 29.23
CA GLU A 234 -8.17 6.57 30.03
C GLU A 234 -8.10 6.92 31.52
N ARG A 235 -6.91 7.17 32.09
CA ARG A 235 -6.78 7.66 33.48
C ARG A 235 -7.48 8.99 33.72
N ILE A 236 -7.39 9.91 32.76
CA ILE A 236 -8.09 11.21 32.83
C ILE A 236 -9.62 10.99 32.76
N LYS A 237 -10.08 10.04 31.96
CA LYS A 237 -11.49 9.66 31.83
C LYS A 237 -12.02 8.88 33.06
N GLY A 238 -11.21 8.01 33.66
CA GLY A 238 -11.54 7.25 34.87
C GLY A 238 -11.68 8.13 36.12
N TYR A 239 -11.05 9.31 36.13
CA TYR A 239 -11.31 10.33 37.15
C TYR A 239 -12.73 10.91 37.07
N LEU A 240 -13.39 10.82 35.90
CA LEU A 240 -14.75 11.32 35.66
C LEU A 240 -15.82 10.21 35.77
N TRP A 241 -15.48 8.94 35.52
CA TRP A 241 -16.41 7.81 35.61
C TRP A 241 -15.77 6.61 36.33
N LYS A 242 -16.31 6.26 37.51
CA LYS A 242 -15.75 5.31 38.50
C LYS A 242 -15.82 3.82 38.11
N GLN A 243 -15.85 3.43 36.84
CA GLN A 243 -15.85 2.02 36.42
C GLN A 243 -15.04 1.82 35.13
N GLY A 244 -14.09 0.86 35.14
CA GLY A 244 -13.21 0.57 33.99
C GLY A 244 -12.19 -0.55 34.24
N THR A 245 -11.47 -0.97 33.19
CA THR A 245 -10.28 -1.83 33.29
C THR A 245 -9.04 -0.96 33.51
N TYR A 246 -8.21 -1.27 34.51
CA TYR A 246 -7.10 -0.41 34.91
C TYR A 246 -5.78 -1.18 35.00
N GLY A 247 -4.68 -0.46 34.74
CA GLY A 247 -3.31 -0.99 34.81
C GLY A 247 -2.79 -1.60 33.51
N VAL A 248 -1.49 -1.97 33.52
CA VAL A 248 -0.77 -2.59 32.40
C VAL A 248 -1.34 -3.96 32.01
N ALA A 249 -1.94 -4.69 32.96
CA ALA A 249 -2.56 -5.99 32.74
C ALA A 249 -4.10 -5.94 32.50
N GLN A 250 -4.70 -4.74 32.41
CA GLN A 250 -6.11 -4.52 32.08
C GLN A 250 -7.13 -5.35 32.91
N VAL A 251 -6.87 -5.53 34.20
CA VAL A 251 -7.80 -6.25 35.07
C VAL A 251 -9.01 -5.35 35.41
N ALA A 252 -10.22 -5.90 35.32
CA ALA A 252 -11.44 -5.21 35.72
C ALA A 252 -11.43 -4.90 37.23
N ALA A 253 -11.64 -3.64 37.58
CA ALA A 253 -11.74 -3.21 38.97
C ALA A 253 -12.78 -2.07 39.11
N ASP A 254 -13.52 -2.09 40.21
CA ASP A 254 -14.50 -1.04 40.55
C ASP A 254 -13.84 0.28 40.98
N GLU A 255 -12.52 0.29 41.19
CA GLU A 255 -11.71 1.46 41.52
C GLU A 255 -10.39 1.46 40.74
N PRO A 256 -9.76 2.63 40.49
CA PRO A 256 -8.50 2.72 39.76
C PRO A 256 -7.35 1.99 40.50
N ILE A 257 -6.89 0.87 39.95
CA ILE A 257 -5.77 0.08 40.50
C ILE A 257 -4.42 0.49 39.91
N THR A 258 -3.35 0.26 40.67
CA THR A 258 -1.97 0.52 40.22
C THR A 258 -1.47 -0.57 39.27
N ASP A 259 -0.42 -0.28 38.48
CA ASP A 259 0.15 -1.25 37.54
C ASP A 259 0.61 -2.53 38.26
N ARG A 260 1.19 -2.42 39.46
CA ARG A 260 1.59 -3.58 40.29
C ARG A 260 0.40 -4.40 40.76
N GLU A 261 -0.66 -3.75 41.22
CA GLU A 261 -1.87 -4.43 41.66
C GLU A 261 -2.61 -5.14 40.49
N SER A 262 -2.52 -4.59 39.28
CA SER A 262 -3.03 -5.26 38.07
C SER A 262 -2.24 -6.53 37.72
N ILE A 263 -0.92 -6.50 37.94
CA ILE A 263 -0.02 -7.65 37.74
C ILE A 263 -0.31 -8.72 38.80
N ASP A 264 -0.43 -8.35 40.07
CA ASP A 264 -0.73 -9.29 41.15
C ASP A 264 -2.04 -10.03 40.90
N ARG A 265 -3.11 -9.32 40.53
CA ARG A 265 -4.40 -9.96 40.21
C ARG A 265 -4.34 -10.88 39.01
N LEU A 266 -3.53 -10.56 38.00
CA LEU A 266 -3.35 -11.44 36.83
C LEU A 266 -2.62 -12.72 37.22
N ILE A 267 -1.57 -12.61 38.03
CA ILE A 267 -0.79 -13.75 38.52
C ILE A 267 -1.66 -14.65 39.42
N THR A 268 -2.36 -14.09 40.41
CA THR A 268 -3.23 -14.88 41.30
C THR A 268 -4.32 -15.61 40.53
N ARG A 269 -4.93 -14.99 39.52
CA ARG A 269 -5.92 -15.68 38.66
C ARG A 269 -5.32 -16.82 37.85
N LEU A 270 -4.08 -16.65 37.38
CA LEU A 270 -3.37 -17.69 36.65
C LEU A 270 -3.03 -18.86 37.58
N GLU A 271 -2.50 -18.60 38.76
CA GLU A 271 -2.21 -19.62 39.79
C GLU A 271 -3.48 -20.39 40.20
N GLU A 272 -4.59 -19.70 40.45
CA GLU A 272 -5.88 -20.34 40.77
C GLU A 272 -6.46 -21.19 39.62
N TYR A 273 -6.13 -20.85 38.37
CA TYR A 273 -6.54 -21.61 37.19
C TYR A 273 -5.66 -22.86 37.03
N VAL A 274 -4.35 -22.70 37.25
CA VAL A 274 -3.34 -23.76 37.23
C VAL A 274 -3.59 -24.80 38.32
N ASP A 275 -3.83 -24.37 39.56
CA ASP A 275 -4.09 -25.31 40.67
C ASP A 275 -5.39 -26.12 40.49
N ARG A 276 -6.34 -25.62 39.69
CA ARG A 276 -7.61 -26.30 39.40
C ARG A 276 -7.50 -27.42 38.38
N ASP A 277 -6.49 -27.41 37.52
CA ASP A 277 -6.38 -28.33 36.39
C ASP A 277 -5.04 -29.07 36.41
N SER A 278 -4.95 -30.15 37.19
CA SER A 278 -3.70 -30.85 37.58
C SER A 278 -2.94 -31.58 36.43
N ALA A 279 -3.23 -31.28 35.17
CA ALA A 279 -2.66 -31.91 33.98
C ALA A 279 -1.63 -31.02 33.25
N PHE A 280 -0.68 -30.43 33.99
CA PHE A 280 0.38 -29.51 33.51
C PHE A 280 1.51 -30.17 32.66
N GLY A 281 1.16 -31.17 31.85
CA GLY A 281 2.08 -32.11 31.24
C GLY A 281 2.74 -31.68 29.93
N GLU A 282 1.99 -31.29 28.90
CA GLU A 282 2.57 -31.34 27.54
C GLU A 282 2.37 -30.11 26.61
N ASP A 283 1.35 -29.24 26.79
CA ASP A 283 1.31 -27.96 26.05
C ASP A 283 0.65 -26.81 26.86
N PHE A 284 1.49 -26.05 27.56
CA PHE A 284 1.07 -24.96 28.45
C PHE A 284 0.27 -23.86 27.71
N LEU A 285 0.50 -23.65 26.41
CA LEU A 285 -0.14 -22.60 25.63
C LEU A 285 -1.53 -23.01 25.12
N GLU A 286 -1.70 -24.29 24.76
CA GLU A 286 -2.99 -24.85 24.40
C GLU A 286 -3.92 -24.94 25.63
N LEU A 287 -3.37 -25.28 26.79
CA LEU A 287 -4.11 -25.32 28.07
C LEU A 287 -4.52 -23.92 28.57
N THR A 288 -3.64 -22.94 28.47
CA THR A 288 -3.96 -21.54 28.86
C THR A 288 -4.82 -20.81 27.83
N SER A 289 -5.10 -21.41 26.66
CA SER A 289 -5.96 -20.81 25.63
C SER A 289 -7.39 -20.53 26.12
N SER A 290 -7.93 -21.40 26.99
CA SER A 290 -9.25 -21.21 27.61
C SER A 290 -9.25 -20.04 28.60
N PHE A 291 -8.18 -19.89 29.39
CA PHE A 291 -7.96 -18.72 30.25
C PHE A 291 -7.81 -17.43 29.43
N LEU A 292 -7.06 -17.48 28.32
CA LEU A 292 -6.88 -16.33 27.42
C LEU A 292 -8.19 -15.93 26.73
N LEU A 293 -9.03 -16.89 26.33
CA LEU A 293 -10.36 -16.63 25.77
C LEU A 293 -11.33 -16.02 26.79
N GLU A 294 -11.27 -16.45 28.05
CA GLU A 294 -12.04 -15.87 29.15
C GLU A 294 -11.57 -14.45 29.46
N HIS A 295 -10.26 -14.20 29.37
CA HIS A 295 -9.66 -12.88 29.57
C HIS A 295 -9.99 -11.90 28.43
N ASN A 296 -9.92 -12.36 27.17
CA ASN A 296 -10.27 -11.58 25.99
C ASN A 296 -10.72 -12.49 24.83
N PRO A 297 -11.97 -12.38 24.35
CA PRO A 297 -12.49 -13.26 23.31
C PRO A 297 -11.93 -12.98 21.90
N ASP A 298 -11.10 -11.95 21.71
CA ASP A 298 -10.49 -11.63 20.41
C ASP A 298 -9.39 -12.65 20.01
N ARG A 299 -9.65 -13.43 18.95
CA ARG A 299 -8.70 -14.41 18.41
C ARG A 299 -7.42 -13.77 17.87
N GLU A 300 -7.48 -12.57 17.31
CA GLU A 300 -6.25 -11.89 16.85
C GLU A 300 -5.36 -11.49 18.03
N HIS A 301 -5.98 -11.15 19.17
CA HIS A 301 -5.23 -10.85 20.39
C HIS A 301 -4.54 -12.09 20.95
N MET A 302 -5.21 -13.25 20.94
CA MET A 302 -4.59 -14.51 21.34
C MET A 302 -3.36 -14.83 20.49
N HIS A 303 -3.46 -14.71 19.16
CA HIS A 303 -2.31 -14.93 18.28
C HIS A 303 -1.15 -13.96 18.57
N ARG A 304 -1.43 -12.71 18.97
CA ARG A 304 -0.40 -11.78 19.43
C ARG A 304 0.27 -12.25 20.72
N ILE A 305 -0.50 -12.71 21.70
CA ILE A 305 0.04 -13.25 22.97
C ILE A 305 0.92 -14.47 22.71
N GLN A 306 0.45 -15.41 21.87
CA GLN A 306 1.22 -16.60 21.49
C GLN A 306 2.54 -16.21 20.81
N SER A 307 2.50 -15.26 19.87
CA SER A 307 3.69 -14.77 19.19
C SER A 307 4.71 -14.15 20.16
N PHE A 308 4.26 -13.38 21.16
CA PHE A 308 5.16 -12.85 22.20
C PHE A 308 5.69 -13.94 23.13
N TYR A 309 4.88 -14.92 23.51
CA TYR A 309 5.30 -16.04 24.33
C TYR A 309 6.41 -16.86 23.66
N ASP A 310 6.24 -17.21 22.37
CA ASP A 310 7.22 -17.94 21.59
C ASP A 310 8.52 -17.14 21.44
N THR A 311 8.39 -15.85 21.15
CA THR A 311 9.54 -14.94 21.01
C THR A 311 10.34 -14.83 22.30
N LEU A 312 9.66 -14.68 23.45
CA LEU A 312 10.30 -14.66 24.77
C LEU A 312 10.99 -16.01 25.09
N SER A 313 10.34 -17.13 24.76
CA SER A 313 10.94 -18.45 24.95
C SER A 313 12.22 -18.63 24.14
N HIS A 314 12.24 -18.11 22.92
CA HIS A 314 13.41 -18.16 22.05
C HIS A 314 14.56 -17.32 22.60
N PHE A 315 14.28 -16.11 23.11
CA PHE A 315 15.29 -15.25 23.75
C PHE A 315 15.88 -15.89 25.02
N GLU A 316 15.05 -16.49 25.86
CA GLU A 316 15.49 -17.20 27.07
C GLU A 316 16.37 -18.42 26.74
N ASN A 317 16.02 -19.19 25.71
CA ASN A 317 16.78 -20.38 25.29
C ASN A 317 18.11 -20.04 24.59
N THR A 318 18.22 -18.86 23.97
CA THR A 318 19.42 -18.43 23.24
C THR A 318 20.37 -17.57 24.08
N GLY A 319 20.01 -17.24 25.32
CA GLY A 319 20.82 -16.43 26.23
C GLY A 319 20.89 -14.94 25.86
N TYR A 320 20.04 -14.49 24.94
CA TYR A 320 19.88 -13.08 24.62
C TYR A 320 18.96 -12.44 25.64
N TYR A 321 19.56 -11.75 26.62
CA TYR A 321 18.81 -10.95 27.58
C TYR A 321 18.32 -9.67 26.92
N LEU A 322 17.00 -9.50 26.88
CA LEU A 322 16.35 -8.21 26.66
C LEU A 322 16.85 -7.28 27.78
N ARG A 323 17.54 -6.20 27.40
CA ARG A 323 17.93 -5.14 28.35
C ARG A 323 16.73 -4.32 28.74
#